data_AF-A0A5C9AEM8-F1
#
_entry.id   AF-A0A5C9AEM8-F1
#
_cell.length_a   1.000
_cell.length_b   1.000
_cell.length_c   1.000
_cell.angle_alpha   90.00
_cell.angle_beta   90.00
_cell.angle_gamma   90.00
#
_symmetry.space_group_name_H-M   'P 1'
#
loop_
_entity.id
_entity.type
_entity.pdbx_description
1 polymer ?
#
loop_
_entity_poly.entity_id
_entity_poly.type
_entity_poly.pdbx_seq_one_letter_code
_entity_poly.pdbx_strand_id
1 'polypeptide(L)' 'MKRIAFVGSVGAGKTTLFNALQGNYTLARKTQAVEFNDKGDIDTPG' A
#
# COMPACT_ATOMS: atom_id res chain seq x y z
N MET A 1 12.34 0.20 -15.50
CA MET A 1 11.10 0.05 -14.70
C MET A 1 11.15 1.01 -13.53
N LYS A 2 10.04 1.67 -13.19
CA LYS A 2 9.93 2.52 -12.00
C LYS A 2 9.18 1.74 -10.91
N ARG A 3 9.64 1.82 -9.66
CA ARG A 3 8.97 1.24 -8.49
C ARG A 3 8.57 2.38 -7.57
N ILE A 4 7.39 2.30 -6.95
CA ILE A 4 6.87 3.31 -6.03
C ILE A 4 6.72 2.68 -4.64
N ALA A 5 7.20 3.37 -3.61
CA ALA A 5 7.02 2.97 -2.22
C ALA A 5 6.17 4.02 -1.48
N PHE A 6 5.16 3.57 -0.75
CA PHE A 6 4.33 4.42 0.09
C PHE A 6 4.87 4.40 1.51
N VAL A 7 5.29 5.55 2.04
CA VAL A 7 5.89 5.69 3.38
C VAL A 7 5.22 6.84 4.14
N GLY A 8 5.01 6.66 5.44
CA GLY A 8 4.29 7.60 6.30
C GLY A 8 3.76 6.92 7.56
N SER A 9 3.28 7.70 8.54
CA SER A 9 2.83 7.19 9.84
C SER A 9 1.69 6.17 9.77
N VAL A 10 1.47 5.44 10.87
CA VAL A 10 0.25 4.63 11.09
C VAL A 10 -0.99 5.49 10.81
N GLY A 11 -1.95 4.96 10.03
CA GLY A 11 -3.22 5.65 9.77
C GLY A 11 -3.16 6.74 8.70
N ALA A 12 -2.01 7.00 8.06
CA ALA A 12 -1.88 7.97 6.97
C ALA A 12 -2.58 7.56 5.65
N GLY A 13 -3.26 6.40 5.61
CA GLY A 13 -4.01 5.94 4.44
C GLY A 13 -3.18 5.26 3.34
N LYS A 14 -1.93 4.87 3.61
CA LYS A 14 -1.03 4.21 2.63
C LYS A 14 -1.65 3.00 1.96
N THR A 15 -2.09 2.02 2.77
CA THR A 15 -2.73 0.78 2.30
C THR A 15 -4.04 1.04 1.58
N THR A 16 -4.83 2.02 2.06
CA THR A 16 -6.07 2.43 1.39
C THR A 16 -5.80 2.98 -0.01
N LEU A 17 -4.81 3.87 -0.16
CA LEU A 17 -4.42 4.41 -1.45
C LEU A 17 -3.80 3.34 -2.35
N PHE A 18 -2.92 2.48 -1.80
CA PHE A 18 -2.30 1.37 -2.50
C PHE A 18 -3.34 0.42 -3.11
N ASN A 19 -4.40 0.08 -2.37
CA ASN A 19 -5.50 -0.75 -2.86
C ASN A 19 -6.37 -0.04 -3.89
N ALA A 20 -6.70 1.24 -3.66
CA ALA A 20 -7.52 2.02 -4.59
C ALA A 20 -6.86 2.17 -5.96
N LEU A 21 -5.53 2.35 -6.02
CA LEU A 21 -4.76 2.40 -7.27
C LEU A 21 -4.76 1.07 -8.05
N GLN A 22 -5.14 -0.03 -7.39
CA GLN A 22 -5.33 -1.34 -7.99
C GLN A 22 -6.81 -1.65 -8.30
N GLY A 23 -7.72 -0.69 -8.06
CA GLY A 23 -9.16 -0.88 -8.20
C GLY A 23 -9.79 -1.69 -7.08
N ASN A 24 -9.09 -1.93 -5.97
CA ASN A 24 -9.60 -2.64 -4.81
C ASN A 24 -10.08 -1.65 -3.73
N TYR A 25 -11.38 -1.63 -3.46
CA TYR A 25 -12.02 -0.73 -2.48
C TYR A 25 -12.50 -1.44 -1.22
N THR A 26 -12.09 -2.69 -1.01
CA THR A 26 -12.37 -3.40 0.24
C THR A 26 -11.68 -2.72 1.42
N LEU A 27 -12.22 -2.92 2.63
CA LEU A 27 -11.65 -2.34 3.84
C LEU A 27 -10.20 -2.79 4.00
N ALA A 28 -9.28 -1.83 3.87
CA ALA A 28 -7.86 -2.07 4.08
C ALA A 28 -7.60 -2.48 5.53
N ARG A 29 -6.93 -3.62 5.72
CA ARG A 29 -6.46 -4.05 7.04
C ARG A 29 -5.12 -3.39 7.35
N LYS A 30 -4.79 -3.25 8.63
CA LYS A 30 -3.49 -2.72 9.05
C LYS A 30 -2.38 -3.65 8.51
N THR A 31 -1.57 -3.12 7.62
CA THR A 31 -0.37 -3.77 7.10
C THR A 31 0.62 -4.03 8.24
N GLN A 32 1.10 -5.28 8.37
CA GLN A 32 2.07 -5.71 9.39
C GLN A 32 3.41 -6.14 8.78
N ALA A 33 3.47 -6.29 7.46
CA ALA A 33 4.65 -6.66 6.71
C ALA A 33 4.74 -5.81 5.44
N VAL A 34 5.88 -5.81 4.75
CA VAL A 34 5.98 -5.17 3.44
C VAL A 34 5.13 -5.95 2.44
N GLU A 35 4.28 -5.25 1.69
CA GLU A 35 3.43 -5.84 0.65
C GLU A 35 3.83 -5.34 -0.74
N PHE A 36 3.66 -6.20 -1.75
CA PHE A 36 4.01 -5.92 -3.14
C PHE A 36 2.81 -6.17 -4.06
N ASN A 37 2.62 -5.32 -5.06
CA ASN A 37 1.69 -5.58 -6.15
C ASN A 37 2.39 -6.15 -7.39
N ASP A 38 1.61 -6.53 -8.41
CA ASP A 38 2.11 -7.07 -9.68
C ASP A 38 3.00 -6.10 -10.47
N LYS A 39 2.95 -4.80 -10.16
CA LYS A 39 3.78 -3.75 -10.78
C LYS A 39 5.09 -3.54 -10.02
N GLY A 40 5.28 -4.19 -8.87
CA GLY A 40 6.44 -4.04 -8.00
C GLY A 40 6.40 -2.77 -7.14
N ASP A 41 5.22 -2.16 -6.98
CA ASP A 41 5.00 -1.11 -5.98
C ASP A 41 4.91 -1.72 -4.59
N ILE A 42 5.21 -0.90 -3.58
CA ILE A 42 5.46 -1.34 -2.21
C ILE A 42 4.54 -0.59 -1.24
N ASP A 43 3.68 -1.32 -0.52
CA ASP A 43 3.05 -0.81 0.71
C ASP A 43 3.93 -1.18 1.90
N THR A 44 4.14 -0.22 2.80
CA THR A 44 5.04 -0.39 3.94
C THR A 44 4.27 -0.37 5.26
N PRO A 45 4.71 -1.14 6.26
CA PRO A 45 4.22 -0.97 7.62
C PRO A 45 4.38 0.49 8.06
N GLY A 46 3.31 1.03 8.64
CA GLY A 46 3.34 2.24 9.46
C GLY A 46 3.35 1.87 10.92
#